data_AF-A0A7J8JC91-F1
#
_entry.id   AF-A0A7J8JC91-F1
#
_cell.length_a   1.000
_cell.length_b   1.000
_cell.length_c   1.000
_cell.angle_alpha   90.00
_cell.angle_beta   90.00
_cell.angle_gamma   90.00
#
_symmetry.space_group_name_H-M   'P 1'
#
loop_
_entity.id
_entity.type
_entity.pdbx_description
1 polymer ?
#
loop_
_entity_poly.entity_id
_entity_poly.type
_entity_poly.pdbx_seq_one_letter_code
_entity_poly.pdbx_strand_id
1 'polypeptide(L)'
;MLGEGLGVKETPQQKYQRLLHEVQELTSEVEKIKTAVKESATEEKLTPVVLAKQLAALKQQLLASHLEKLLQLEATKNSKGAGSGGKTTSGTFPDGSLVTYELHSRPEQDKFSQTAKVAELERRLTELEATVRCDQDAQNPLSAGLQGACLTETVELLQAKVSALDLAVLDQVEARLQSVLGKMNEIAKHKASVEDADTQSKVHQLYETIQRWSPIASTLPELVQRLVTIKQLHEQAMQFSQLLTHLDTTQQMITSSLKDNATLLTQVQTTMRENLSTVEGNFANIDERMKKLGK
;
A
#
# COMPACT_ATOMS: atom_id res chain seq x y z
N MET A 1 2.68 22.80 39.19
CA MET A 1 3.69 22.65 40.25
C MET A 1 3.96 21.16 40.51
N LEU A 2 4.84 20.58 39.69
CA LEU A 2 5.68 19.43 40.05
C LEU A 2 7.10 19.92 39.72
N GLY A 3 8.00 19.80 40.69
CA GLY A 3 9.28 20.51 40.73
C GLY A 3 10.19 20.20 39.56
N GLU A 4 10.78 21.25 39.01
CA GLU A 4 11.96 21.15 38.16
C GLU A 4 13.09 20.50 38.96
N GLY A 5 13.53 19.33 38.49
CA GLY A 5 14.70 18.65 39.01
C GLY A 5 14.38 17.48 39.93
N LEU A 6 14.11 16.31 39.34
CA LEU A 6 14.49 14.99 39.88
C LEU A 6 14.35 13.93 38.76
N GLY A 7 15.48 13.35 38.36
CA GLY A 7 15.66 12.51 37.18
C GLY A 7 15.00 11.12 37.21
N VAL A 8 13.68 11.06 37.05
CA VAL A 8 12.95 9.84 36.68
C VAL A 8 12.48 9.95 35.23
N LYS A 9 12.67 8.90 34.42
CA LYS A 9 12.34 8.87 32.99
C LYS A 9 10.83 9.09 32.81
N GLU A 10 10.45 10.29 32.35
CA GLU A 10 9.05 10.69 32.18
C GLU A 10 8.27 9.71 31.28
N THR A 11 7.05 9.38 31.68
CA THR A 11 6.14 8.64 30.79
C THR A 11 5.74 9.51 29.60
N PRO A 12 5.42 8.92 28.41
CA PRO A 12 5.05 9.71 27.23
C PRO A 12 3.90 10.69 27.45
N GLN A 13 2.94 10.34 28.34
CA GLN A 13 1.79 11.18 28.66
C GLN A 13 2.18 12.37 29.55
N GLN A 14 3.05 12.15 30.55
CA GLN A 14 3.57 13.23 31.40
C GLN A 14 4.44 14.20 30.60
N LYS A 15 5.30 13.67 29.72
CA LYS A 15 6.13 14.50 28.83
C LYS A 15 5.29 15.37 27.90
N TYR A 16 4.15 14.86 27.41
CA TYR A 16 3.21 15.64 26.59
C TYR A 16 2.57 16.79 27.39
N GLN A 17 2.10 16.53 28.61
CA GLN A 17 1.51 17.57 29.46
C GLN A 17 2.52 18.66 29.82
N ARG A 18 3.79 18.29 30.08
CA ARG A 18 4.87 19.25 30.28
C ARG A 18 5.14 20.07 29.02
N LEU A 19 5.30 19.43 27.85
CA LEU A 19 5.51 20.15 26.59
C LEU A 19 4.36 21.11 26.26
N LEU A 20 3.11 20.71 26.54
CA LEU A 20 1.95 21.57 26.33
C LEU A 20 2.00 22.81 27.24
N HIS A 21 2.40 22.63 28.50
CA HIS A 21 2.59 23.73 29.45
C HIS A 21 3.75 24.63 29.02
N GLU A 22 4.91 24.08 28.69
CA GLU A 22 6.10 24.82 28.24
C GLU A 22 5.83 25.61 26.96
N VAL A 23 5.12 25.02 25.98
CA VAL A 23 4.73 25.72 24.75
C VAL A 23 3.73 26.85 25.05
N GLN A 24 2.83 26.65 26.01
CA GLN A 24 1.85 27.67 26.40
C GLN A 24 2.48 28.82 27.19
N GLU A 25 3.42 28.50 28.07
CA GLU A 25 4.23 29.46 28.82
C GLU A 25 5.10 30.28 27.87
N LEU A 26 5.83 29.63 26.96
CA LEU A 26 6.63 30.28 25.93
C LEU A 26 5.77 31.15 24.98
N THR A 27 4.54 30.72 24.66
CA THR A 27 3.59 31.56 23.90
C THR A 27 3.21 32.81 24.69
N SER A 28 2.94 32.67 25.99
CA SER A 28 2.61 33.80 26.85
C SER A 28 3.78 34.76 27.03
N GLU A 29 5.01 34.25 27.12
CA GLU A 29 6.22 35.06 27.22
C GLU A 29 6.49 35.81 25.92
N VAL A 30 6.35 35.16 24.77
CA VAL A 30 6.52 35.82 23.46
C VAL A 30 5.44 36.88 23.23
N GLU A 31 4.19 36.68 23.65
CA GLU A 31 3.16 37.75 23.61
C GLU A 31 3.42 38.89 24.61
N LYS A 32 3.97 38.60 25.79
CA LYS A 32 4.43 39.63 26.75
C LYS A 32 5.60 40.45 26.17
N ILE A 33 6.58 39.79 25.54
CA ILE A 33 7.69 40.47 24.86
C ILE A 33 7.17 41.29 23.68
N LYS A 34 6.23 40.76 22.90
CA LYS A 34 5.59 41.46 21.78
C LYS A 34 4.81 42.70 22.23
N THR A 35 4.13 42.65 23.38
CA THR A 35 3.42 43.82 23.94
C THR A 35 4.40 44.85 24.50
N ALA A 36 5.44 44.44 25.23
CA ALA A 36 6.49 45.32 25.72
C ALA A 36 7.30 46.00 24.58
N VAL A 37 7.63 45.28 23.52
CA VAL A 37 8.34 45.82 22.33
C VAL A 37 7.44 46.77 21.53
N LYS A 38 6.11 46.59 21.57
CA LYS A 38 5.15 47.49 20.92
C LYS A 38 5.00 48.82 21.67
N GLU A 39 5.31 48.87 22.97
CA GLU A 39 5.33 50.10 23.78
C GLU A 39 6.64 50.90 23.60
N SER A 40 7.73 50.25 23.18
CA SER A 40 9.00 50.91 22.83
C SER A 40 9.15 51.08 21.30
N ALA A 41 8.45 52.05 20.72
CA ALA A 41 8.46 52.27 19.28
C ALA A 41 9.80 52.86 18.77
N THR A 42 10.74 52.01 18.34
CA THR A 42 11.59 52.17 17.14
C THR A 42 12.50 50.95 16.94
N GLU A 43 12.64 50.55 15.68
CA GLU A 43 13.51 49.50 15.09
C GLU A 43 12.94 48.07 14.94
N GLU A 44 12.54 47.79 13.68
CA GLU A 44 13.00 46.65 12.87
C GLU A 44 13.60 45.45 13.65
N LYS A 45 12.97 44.28 13.72
CA LYS A 45 12.57 43.39 12.60
C LYS A 45 11.52 42.39 13.10
N LEU A 46 10.82 41.78 12.16
CA LEU A 46 9.76 40.76 12.23
C LEU A 46 9.97 39.53 13.15
N THR A 47 10.96 39.49 14.03
CA THR A 47 11.43 38.29 14.75
C THR A 47 10.45 37.74 15.79
N PRO A 48 9.85 38.55 16.69
CA PRO A 48 8.95 38.02 17.74
C PRO A 48 7.60 37.55 17.17
N VAL A 49 7.07 38.25 16.17
CA VAL A 49 5.78 37.92 15.54
C VAL A 49 5.90 36.67 14.68
N VAL A 50 7.02 36.49 13.97
CA VAL A 50 7.29 35.25 13.22
C VAL A 50 7.50 34.07 14.17
N LEU A 51 8.23 34.27 15.29
CA LEU A 51 8.36 33.24 16.33
C LEU A 51 7.00 32.87 16.93
N ALA A 52 6.14 33.84 17.26
CA ALA A 52 4.79 33.60 17.78
C ALA A 52 3.94 32.79 16.77
N LYS A 53 4.05 33.10 15.47
CA LYS A 53 3.36 32.37 14.41
C LYS A 53 3.88 30.92 14.26
N GLN A 54 5.20 30.73 14.34
CA GLN A 54 5.80 29.39 14.34
C GLN A 54 5.43 28.58 15.60
N LEU A 55 5.37 29.23 16.76
CA LEU A 55 4.94 28.61 18.03
C LEU A 55 3.47 28.21 17.99
N ALA A 56 2.61 29.06 17.43
CA ALA A 56 1.20 28.74 17.22
C ALA A 56 1.03 27.56 16.26
N ALA A 57 1.80 27.51 15.16
CA ALA A 57 1.80 26.39 14.24
C ALA A 57 2.31 25.09 14.90
N LEU A 58 3.36 25.16 15.72
CA LEU A 58 3.91 24.01 16.45
C LEU A 58 2.91 23.49 17.50
N LYS A 59 2.24 24.39 18.24
CA LYS A 59 1.16 24.05 19.16
C LYS A 59 0.01 23.35 18.42
N GLN A 60 -0.37 23.86 17.26
CA GLN A 60 -1.44 23.27 16.45
C GLN A 60 -1.06 21.91 15.88
N GLN A 61 0.20 21.72 15.45
CA GLN A 61 0.72 20.44 15.00
C GLN A 61 0.81 19.40 16.13
N LEU A 62 1.21 19.82 17.33
CA LEU A 62 1.27 18.95 18.51
C LEU A 62 -0.12 18.48 18.96
N LEU A 63 -1.11 19.38 18.94
CA LEU A 63 -2.51 19.05 19.23
C LEU A 63 -3.11 18.15 18.15
N ALA A 64 -2.85 18.44 16.88
CA ALA A 64 -3.32 17.63 15.75
C ALA A 64 -2.75 16.20 15.80
N SER A 65 -1.44 16.05 16.07
CA SER A 65 -0.80 14.74 16.18
C SER A 65 -1.31 13.92 17.38
N HIS A 66 -1.62 14.58 18.50
CA HIS A 66 -2.23 13.90 19.65
C HIS A 66 -3.67 13.46 19.37
N LEU A 67 -4.45 14.32 18.71
CA LEU A 67 -5.81 13.99 18.28
C LEU A 67 -5.80 12.83 17.28
N GLU A 68 -4.85 12.81 16.35
CA GLU A 68 -4.67 11.72 15.40
C GLU A 68 -4.31 10.41 16.11
N LYS A 69 -3.44 10.44 17.12
CA LYS A 69 -3.11 9.25 17.93
C LYS A 69 -4.32 8.73 18.71
N LEU A 70 -5.14 9.62 19.28
CA LEU A 70 -6.40 9.26 19.94
C LEU A 70 -7.42 8.67 18.95
N LEU A 71 -7.58 9.29 17.78
CA LEU A 71 -8.48 8.82 16.73
C LEU A 71 -8.01 7.50 16.11
N GLN A 72 -6.71 7.27 15.94
CA GLN A 72 -6.17 5.98 15.48
C GLN A 72 -6.38 4.87 16.52
N LEU A 73 -6.29 5.19 17.82
CA LEU A 73 -6.61 4.28 18.92
C LEU A 73 -8.12 3.95 19.00
N GLU A 74 -8.98 4.88 18.64
CA GLU A 74 -10.43 4.62 18.54
C GLU A 74 -10.82 3.94 17.22
N ALA A 75 -10.20 4.28 16.09
CA ALA A 75 -10.44 3.64 14.79
C ALA A 75 -9.98 2.17 14.77
N THR A 76 -8.91 1.84 15.50
CA THR A 76 -8.47 0.45 15.69
C THR A 76 -9.36 -0.34 16.66
N LYS A 77 -10.11 0.33 17.54
CA LYS A 77 -11.17 -0.29 18.36
C LYS A 77 -12.51 -0.41 17.62
N ASN A 78 -12.80 0.50 16.68
CA ASN A 78 -14.06 0.57 15.94
C ASN A 78 -13.98 -0.03 14.52
N SER A 79 -12.95 -0.80 14.17
CA SER A 79 -12.89 -1.50 12.88
C SER A 79 -13.82 -2.74 12.79
N LYS A 80 -15.02 -2.62 13.37
CA LYS A 80 -16.22 -3.37 13.00
C LYS A 80 -17.41 -2.41 13.05
N GLY A 81 -17.62 -1.71 11.93
CA GLY A 81 -18.91 -1.14 11.61
C GLY A 81 -18.93 0.38 11.42
N ALA A 82 -19.68 0.73 10.38
CA ALA A 82 -20.25 2.04 10.11
C ALA A 82 -19.29 3.16 9.67
N GLY A 83 -19.36 3.42 8.36
CA GLY A 83 -19.07 4.73 7.81
C GLY A 83 -20.05 5.79 8.29
N SER A 84 -19.53 7.00 8.39
CA SER A 84 -20.22 8.29 8.50
C SER A 84 -19.11 9.32 8.28
N GLY A 85 -19.17 10.29 7.37
CA GLY A 85 -20.32 11.08 6.96
C GLY A 85 -20.04 12.55 7.33
N GLY A 86 -19.55 13.33 6.35
CA GLY A 86 -19.82 14.76 6.22
C GLY A 86 -18.92 15.80 6.89
N LYS A 87 -18.25 16.62 6.07
CA LYS A 87 -18.29 18.10 6.21
C LYS A 87 -18.15 18.78 4.84
N THR A 88 -19.07 19.72 4.60
CA THR A 88 -19.34 20.46 3.37
C THR A 88 -18.51 21.74 3.24
N THR A 89 -18.23 22.17 1.99
CA THR A 89 -18.31 23.59 1.57
C THR A 89 -18.67 23.73 0.07
N SER A 90 -19.83 24.40 -0.16
CA SER A 90 -20.17 25.34 -1.24
C SER A 90 -20.42 24.87 -2.69
N GLY A 91 -21.68 25.04 -3.16
CA GLY A 91 -21.96 25.36 -4.58
C GLY A 91 -23.36 25.07 -5.13
N THR A 92 -24.31 26.00 -4.96
CA THR A 92 -25.54 26.27 -5.76
C THR A 92 -26.80 25.37 -5.59
N PHE A 93 -27.91 25.99 -5.15
CA PHE A 93 -29.28 25.44 -5.16
C PHE A 93 -30.16 26.26 -6.13
N PRO A 94 -31.02 25.62 -6.95
CA PRO A 94 -32.34 26.13 -7.30
C PRO A 94 -33.44 25.42 -6.49
N ASP A 95 -34.53 26.15 -6.25
CA ASP A 95 -35.63 25.84 -5.34
C ASP A 95 -36.36 24.50 -5.55
N GLY A 96 -36.81 23.91 -4.43
CA GLY A 96 -37.83 22.85 -4.39
C GLY A 96 -37.47 21.62 -3.56
N SER A 97 -37.44 21.74 -2.22
CA SER A 97 -37.50 20.66 -1.20
C SER A 97 -37.00 19.25 -1.59
N LEU A 98 -35.80 19.14 -2.17
CA LEU A 98 -35.14 17.86 -2.38
C LEU A 98 -33.68 18.00 -1.93
N VAL A 99 -33.34 17.31 -0.84
CA VAL A 99 -31.95 17.21 -0.38
C VAL A 99 -31.25 16.21 -1.28
N THR A 100 -30.65 16.70 -2.37
CA THR A 100 -29.84 15.88 -3.26
C THR A 100 -28.50 15.60 -2.58
N TYR A 101 -28.32 14.37 -2.08
CA TYR A 101 -27.03 13.89 -1.63
C TYR A 101 -26.21 13.40 -2.83
N GLU A 102 -25.26 14.20 -3.30
CA GLU A 102 -24.24 13.73 -4.24
C GLU A 102 -23.01 13.22 -3.47
N LEU A 103 -22.86 11.90 -3.44
CA LEU A 103 -21.69 11.24 -2.86
C LEU A 103 -20.70 10.89 -3.98
N HIS A 104 -19.65 11.69 -4.13
CA HIS A 104 -18.51 11.35 -4.96
C HIS A 104 -17.54 10.47 -4.18
N SER A 105 -17.69 9.15 -4.30
CA SER A 105 -16.73 8.18 -3.76
C SER A 105 -16.47 7.08 -4.79
N ARG A 106 -15.21 6.62 -4.87
CA ARG A 106 -14.81 5.46 -5.70
C ARG A 106 -14.47 4.28 -4.79
N PRO A 107 -15.46 3.65 -4.13
CA PRO A 107 -15.22 2.59 -3.16
C PRO A 107 -14.51 1.38 -3.76
N GLU A 108 -14.67 1.12 -5.07
CA GLU A 108 -13.98 0.02 -5.75
C GLU A 108 -12.47 0.26 -5.92
N GLN A 109 -12.04 1.50 -6.18
CA GLN A 109 -10.62 1.85 -6.29
C GLN A 109 -9.91 1.68 -4.93
N ASP A 110 -10.58 2.07 -3.85
CA ASP A 110 -10.05 1.93 -2.50
C ASP A 110 -9.99 0.46 -2.09
N LYS A 111 -11.02 -0.33 -2.39
CA LYS A 111 -11.02 -1.79 -2.18
C LYS A 111 -9.90 -2.47 -2.96
N PHE A 112 -9.71 -2.13 -4.24
CA PHE A 112 -8.63 -2.66 -5.05
C PHE A 112 -7.25 -2.31 -4.47
N SER A 113 -7.05 -1.06 -4.07
CA SER A 113 -5.79 -0.60 -3.48
C SER A 113 -5.48 -1.27 -2.13
N GLN A 114 -6.51 -1.54 -1.32
CA GLN A 114 -6.35 -2.29 -0.06
C GLN A 114 -6.03 -3.76 -0.33
N THR A 115 -6.78 -4.43 -1.20
CA THR A 115 -6.54 -5.84 -1.56
C THR A 115 -5.16 -6.03 -2.19
N ALA A 116 -4.69 -5.10 -3.01
CA ALA A 116 -3.34 -5.14 -3.59
C ALA A 116 -2.25 -5.12 -2.52
N LYS A 117 -2.38 -4.26 -1.50
CA LYS A 117 -1.44 -4.21 -0.37
C LYS A 117 -1.47 -5.51 0.45
N VAL A 118 -2.66 -6.07 0.68
CA VAL A 118 -2.81 -7.35 1.39
C VAL A 118 -2.17 -8.49 0.60
N ALA A 119 -2.38 -8.56 -0.71
CA ALA A 119 -1.78 -9.59 -1.57
C ALA A 119 -0.25 -9.48 -1.63
N GLU A 120 0.31 -8.27 -1.64
CA GLU A 120 1.77 -8.08 -1.57
C GLU A 120 2.35 -8.58 -0.24
N LEU A 121 1.67 -8.27 0.88
CA LEU A 121 2.05 -8.76 2.19
C LEU A 121 1.93 -10.28 2.29
N GLU A 122 0.86 -10.88 1.74
CA GLU A 122 0.66 -12.32 1.70
C GLU A 122 1.75 -13.03 0.89
N ARG A 123 2.13 -12.48 -0.28
CA ARG A 123 3.25 -12.98 -1.08
C ARG A 123 4.55 -12.96 -0.29
N ARG A 124 4.89 -11.81 0.31
CA ARG A 124 6.11 -11.66 1.11
C ARG A 124 6.10 -12.58 2.35
N LEU A 125 4.95 -12.75 2.98
CA LEU A 125 4.79 -13.66 4.13
C LEU A 125 4.98 -15.11 3.71
N THR A 126 4.45 -15.51 2.55
CA THR A 126 4.61 -16.87 2.00
C THR A 126 6.08 -17.16 1.66
N GLU A 127 6.79 -16.19 1.08
CA GLU A 127 8.24 -16.29 0.81
C GLU A 127 9.06 -16.41 2.10
N LEU A 128 8.71 -15.62 3.13
CA LEU A 128 9.31 -15.72 4.45
C LEU A 128 9.00 -17.05 5.13
N GLU A 129 7.76 -17.53 5.03
CA GLU A 129 7.35 -18.83 5.56
C GLU A 129 8.13 -19.96 4.88
N ALA A 130 8.23 -19.97 3.55
CA ALA A 130 8.99 -20.99 2.83
C ALA A 130 10.48 -21.01 3.23
N THR A 131 11.06 -19.86 3.59
CA THR A 131 12.47 -19.75 3.99
C THR A 131 12.68 -20.14 5.45
N VAL A 132 11.74 -19.79 6.34
CA VAL A 132 11.88 -19.95 7.80
C VAL A 132 11.28 -21.27 8.29
N ARG A 133 10.32 -21.83 7.56
CA ARG A 133 9.69 -23.11 7.88
C ARG A 133 10.69 -24.23 7.60
N CYS A 134 11.47 -24.56 8.62
CA CYS A 134 12.11 -25.86 8.69
C CYS A 134 11.00 -26.89 8.88
N ASP A 135 10.83 -27.79 7.91
CA ASP A 135 10.11 -29.01 8.19
C ASP A 135 10.78 -29.65 9.41
N GLN A 136 10.01 -29.84 10.48
CA GLN A 136 10.49 -30.58 11.63
C GLN A 136 10.75 -31.98 11.12
N ASP A 137 12.00 -32.24 10.76
CA ASP A 137 12.48 -33.58 10.48
C ASP A 137 12.57 -34.29 11.84
N ALA A 138 11.38 -34.59 12.41
CA ALA A 138 11.19 -35.26 13.68
C ALA A 138 11.87 -36.65 13.69
N GLN A 139 12.32 -37.09 12.51
CA GLN A 139 12.98 -38.34 12.24
C GLN A 139 14.51 -38.29 12.44
N ASN A 140 15.14 -37.13 12.64
CA ASN A 140 16.58 -37.07 12.96
C ASN A 140 16.82 -36.86 14.47
N PRO A 141 16.98 -37.93 15.27
CA PRO A 141 17.26 -37.82 16.70
C PRO A 141 18.59 -37.12 17.01
N LEU A 142 19.50 -36.98 16.05
CA LEU A 142 20.74 -36.20 16.20
C LEU A 142 20.48 -34.69 16.21
N SER A 143 19.32 -34.25 15.72
CA SER A 143 18.90 -32.84 15.69
C SER A 143 18.14 -32.42 16.94
N ALA A 144 17.70 -33.36 17.78
CA ALA A 144 16.85 -33.11 18.95
C ALA A 144 17.51 -32.20 20.00
N GLY A 145 18.84 -32.24 20.12
CA GLY A 145 19.60 -31.37 21.02
C GLY A 145 19.97 -30.00 20.45
N LEU A 146 19.62 -29.71 19.20
CA LEU A 146 19.91 -28.45 18.52
C LEU A 146 18.66 -27.56 18.37
N GLN A 147 17.46 -28.10 18.61
CA GLN A 147 16.20 -27.37 18.46
C GLN A 147 15.90 -26.55 19.74
N GLY A 148 16.13 -25.23 19.66
CA GLY A 148 15.58 -24.26 20.62
C GLY A 148 14.10 -23.97 20.34
N ALA A 149 13.42 -23.30 21.27
CA ALA A 149 12.01 -22.91 21.12
C ALA A 149 11.80 -21.85 20.02
N CYS A 150 12.86 -21.14 19.63
CA CYS A 150 12.87 -20.22 18.50
C CYS A 150 14.14 -20.39 17.65
N LEU A 151 14.10 -19.95 16.39
CA LEU A 151 15.25 -20.04 15.47
C LEU A 151 16.49 -19.33 16.02
N THR A 152 16.30 -18.22 16.73
CA THR A 152 17.41 -17.49 17.36
C THR A 152 18.07 -18.29 18.46
N GLU A 153 17.31 -19.00 19.30
CA GLU A 153 17.85 -19.87 20.35
C GLU A 153 18.61 -21.06 19.75
N THR A 154 18.10 -21.66 18.66
CA THR A 154 18.81 -22.70 17.90
C THR A 154 20.15 -22.17 17.35
N VAL A 155 20.17 -20.96 16.79
CA VAL A 155 21.40 -20.33 16.26
C VAL A 155 22.38 -19.97 17.38
N GLU A 156 21.91 -19.45 18.51
CA GLU A 156 22.75 -19.16 19.68
C GLU A 156 23.36 -20.44 20.27
N LEU A 157 22.59 -21.52 20.34
CA LEU A 157 23.07 -22.83 20.77
C LEU A 157 24.13 -23.37 19.81
N LEU A 158 23.89 -23.31 18.50
CA LEU A 158 24.88 -23.68 17.48
C LEU A 158 26.15 -22.83 17.59
N GLN A 159 26.01 -21.52 17.76
CA GLN A 159 27.14 -20.60 17.94
C GLN A 159 27.95 -20.94 19.20
N ALA A 160 27.29 -21.24 20.32
CA ALA A 160 27.95 -21.67 21.55
C ALA A 160 28.72 -22.99 21.34
N LYS A 161 28.10 -23.97 20.66
CA LYS A 161 28.76 -25.24 20.32
C LYS A 161 29.98 -25.04 19.41
N VAL A 162 29.87 -24.18 18.39
CA VAL A 162 30.98 -23.81 17.48
C VAL A 162 32.11 -23.11 18.24
N SER A 163 31.79 -22.21 19.16
CA SER A 163 32.80 -21.51 19.96
C SER A 163 33.51 -22.41 20.99
N ALA A 164 32.86 -23.52 21.40
CA ALA A 164 33.41 -24.49 22.33
C ALA A 164 34.23 -25.61 21.65
N LEU A 165 34.25 -25.64 20.32
CA LEU A 165 35.02 -26.61 19.54
C LEU A 165 36.51 -26.24 19.56
N ASP A 166 37.30 -27.00 20.33
CA ASP A 166 38.76 -26.97 20.29
C ASP A 166 39.27 -27.94 19.19
N LEU A 167 40.20 -27.45 18.37
CA LEU A 167 40.78 -28.20 17.23
C LEU A 167 41.44 -29.52 17.68
N ALA A 168 42.11 -29.53 18.83
CA ALA A 168 42.79 -30.73 19.33
C ALA A 168 41.82 -31.84 19.77
N VAL A 169 40.66 -31.46 20.32
CA VAL A 169 39.61 -32.40 20.74
C VAL A 169 38.81 -32.87 19.52
N LEU A 170 38.67 -32.01 18.50
CA LEU A 170 37.98 -32.34 17.25
C LEU A 170 38.69 -33.48 16.49
N ASP A 171 40.02 -33.44 16.37
CA ASP A 171 40.80 -34.51 15.72
C ASP A 171 40.63 -35.86 16.42
N GLN A 172 40.61 -35.85 17.77
CA GLN A 172 40.41 -37.07 18.56
C GLN A 172 38.97 -37.62 18.41
N VAL A 173 37.97 -36.73 18.35
CA VAL A 173 36.58 -37.11 18.12
C VAL A 173 36.40 -37.61 16.69
N GLU A 174 37.04 -37.00 15.69
CA GLU A 174 37.03 -37.44 14.30
C GLU A 174 37.60 -38.86 14.15
N ALA A 175 38.75 -39.15 14.77
CA ALA A 175 39.32 -40.50 14.75
C ALA A 175 38.39 -41.57 15.35
N ARG A 176 37.64 -41.21 16.42
CA ARG A 176 36.63 -42.10 17.02
C ARG A 176 35.39 -42.23 16.14
N LEU A 177 34.93 -41.16 15.51
CA LEU A 177 33.83 -41.17 14.54
C LEU A 177 34.16 -42.04 13.33
N GLN A 178 35.40 -42.01 12.82
CA GLN A 178 35.85 -42.89 11.75
C GLN A 178 35.78 -44.36 12.16
N SER A 179 36.12 -44.70 13.41
CA SER A 179 35.95 -46.07 13.92
C SER A 179 34.48 -46.49 14.02
N VAL A 180 33.59 -45.59 14.46
CA VAL A 180 32.14 -45.84 14.52
C VAL A 180 31.57 -46.01 13.11
N LEU A 181 31.97 -45.18 12.16
CA LEU A 181 31.58 -45.28 10.75
C LEU A 181 32.01 -46.62 10.14
N GLY A 182 33.23 -47.08 10.43
CA GLY A 182 33.71 -48.40 10.01
C GLY A 182 32.83 -49.54 10.53
N LYS A 183 32.41 -49.47 11.80
CA LYS A 183 31.47 -50.45 12.39
C LYS A 183 30.07 -50.36 11.79
N MET A 184 29.58 -49.15 11.50
CA MET A 184 28.29 -48.95 10.81
C MET A 184 28.30 -49.59 9.41
N ASN A 185 29.42 -49.47 8.67
CA ASN A 185 29.57 -50.08 7.36
C ASN A 185 29.63 -51.62 7.41
N GLU A 186 30.27 -52.20 8.43
CA GLU A 186 30.25 -53.67 8.62
C GLU A 186 28.85 -54.16 9.01
N ILE A 187 28.06 -53.38 9.77
CA ILE A 187 26.64 -53.68 10.03
C ILE A 187 25.81 -53.61 8.73
N ALA A 188 26.03 -52.58 7.90
CA ALA A 188 25.36 -52.46 6.60
C ALA A 188 25.71 -53.61 5.64
N LYS A 189 26.89 -54.22 5.78
CA LYS A 189 27.33 -55.40 5.03
C LYS A 189 26.57 -56.68 5.45
N HIS A 190 26.08 -56.75 6.69
CA HIS A 190 25.07 -57.72 7.12
C HIS A 190 23.67 -57.30 6.61
N LYS A 191 23.55 -57.35 5.28
CA LYS A 191 22.59 -56.62 4.42
C LYS A 191 21.11 -57.03 4.55
N ALA A 192 20.82 -58.28 4.91
CA ALA A 192 19.47 -58.85 4.78
C ALA A 192 18.42 -58.27 5.75
N SER A 193 18.79 -57.92 6.98
CA SER A 193 17.86 -57.33 7.96
C SER A 193 17.77 -55.80 7.88
N VAL A 194 18.80 -55.15 7.33
CA VAL A 194 18.88 -53.69 7.20
C VAL A 194 18.08 -53.20 5.99
N GLU A 195 18.16 -53.90 4.84
CA GLU A 195 17.37 -53.56 3.67
C GLU A 195 15.86 -53.69 3.92
N ASP A 196 15.43 -54.71 4.68
CA ASP A 196 14.02 -54.87 5.04
C ASP A 196 13.52 -53.71 5.91
N ALA A 197 14.28 -53.28 6.93
CA ALA A 197 13.95 -52.13 7.78
C ALA A 197 13.87 -50.81 7.00
N ASP A 198 14.78 -50.58 6.05
CA ASP A 198 14.78 -49.38 5.20
C ASP A 198 13.56 -49.35 4.26
N THR A 199 13.17 -50.51 3.71
CA THR A 199 11.95 -50.60 2.90
C THR A 199 10.69 -50.39 3.73
N GLN A 200 10.62 -50.94 4.95
CA GLN A 200 9.52 -50.71 5.88
C GLN A 200 9.40 -49.24 6.28
N SER A 201 10.53 -48.55 6.52
CA SER A 201 10.54 -47.11 6.80
C SER A 201 9.99 -46.28 5.62
N LYS A 202 10.41 -46.61 4.38
CA LYS A 202 9.88 -45.95 3.17
C LYS A 202 8.39 -46.23 2.97
N VAL A 203 7.93 -47.45 3.23
CA VAL A 203 6.50 -47.80 3.17
C VAL A 203 5.70 -47.02 4.22
N HIS A 204 6.24 -46.83 5.41
CA HIS A 204 5.62 -45.99 6.44
C HIS A 204 5.53 -44.52 6.00
N GLN A 205 6.61 -43.95 5.44
CA GLN A 205 6.60 -42.59 4.88
C GLN A 205 5.58 -42.42 3.75
N LEU A 206 5.44 -43.43 2.87
CA LEU A 206 4.41 -43.42 1.83
C LEU A 206 3.01 -43.43 2.43
N TYR A 207 2.77 -44.22 3.47
CA TYR A 207 1.49 -44.25 4.18
C TYR A 207 1.15 -42.90 4.82
N GLU A 208 2.11 -42.28 5.52
CA GLU A 208 1.95 -40.93 6.10
C GLU A 208 1.67 -39.87 5.02
N THR A 209 2.38 -39.94 3.89
CA THR A 209 2.19 -39.03 2.77
C THR A 209 0.77 -39.17 2.19
N ILE A 210 0.30 -40.40 1.97
CA ILE A 210 -1.04 -40.67 1.47
C ILE A 210 -2.09 -40.18 2.47
N GLN A 211 -1.88 -40.39 3.77
CA GLN A 211 -2.80 -39.94 4.81
C GLN A 211 -2.88 -38.40 4.86
N ARG A 212 -1.76 -37.70 4.71
CA ARG A 212 -1.69 -36.24 4.63
C ARG A 212 -2.39 -35.69 3.37
N TRP A 213 -2.28 -36.39 2.24
CA TRP A 213 -2.85 -35.98 0.96
C TRP A 213 -4.30 -36.38 0.77
N SER A 214 -4.82 -37.36 1.51
CA SER A 214 -6.21 -37.82 1.44
C SER A 214 -7.25 -36.70 1.56
N PRO A 215 -7.19 -35.77 2.53
CA PRO A 215 -8.14 -34.65 2.61
C PRO A 215 -7.92 -33.59 1.52
N ILE A 216 -6.71 -33.48 0.94
CA ILE A 216 -6.41 -32.52 -0.13
C ILE A 216 -6.96 -33.04 -1.47
N ALA A 217 -6.88 -34.35 -1.70
CA ALA A 217 -7.33 -35.01 -2.93
C ALA A 217 -8.82 -34.78 -3.22
N SER A 218 -9.67 -34.71 -2.19
CA SER A 218 -11.10 -34.43 -2.36
C SER A 218 -11.39 -32.98 -2.76
N THR A 219 -10.52 -32.03 -2.37
CA THR A 219 -10.66 -30.59 -2.69
C THR A 219 -10.00 -30.19 -4.01
N LEU A 220 -9.11 -31.04 -4.55
CA LEU A 220 -8.35 -30.75 -5.77
C LEU A 220 -9.24 -30.47 -6.99
N PRO A 221 -10.32 -31.23 -7.27
CA PRO A 221 -11.20 -30.94 -8.39
C PRO A 221 -11.88 -29.56 -8.29
N GLU A 222 -12.25 -29.13 -7.08
CA GLU A 222 -12.87 -27.82 -6.83
C GLU A 222 -11.87 -26.67 -7.07
N LEU A 223 -10.62 -26.84 -6.64
CA LEU A 223 -9.54 -25.88 -6.90
C LEU A 223 -9.26 -25.75 -8.41
N VAL A 224 -9.21 -26.88 -9.13
CA VAL A 224 -9.03 -26.88 -10.58
C VAL A 224 -10.20 -26.19 -11.28
N GLN A 225 -11.44 -26.45 -10.85
CA GLN A 225 -12.62 -25.79 -11.41
C GLN A 225 -12.55 -24.26 -11.22
N ARG A 226 -12.17 -23.79 -10.04
CA ARG A 226 -11.98 -22.35 -9.76
C ARG A 226 -10.88 -21.74 -10.62
N LEU A 227 -9.75 -22.44 -10.82
CA LEU A 227 -8.67 -22.00 -11.71
C LEU A 227 -9.13 -21.93 -13.18
N VAL A 228 -9.96 -22.86 -13.63
CA VAL A 228 -10.55 -22.82 -14.98
C VAL A 228 -11.48 -21.61 -15.13
N THR A 229 -12.30 -21.29 -14.12
CA THR A 229 -13.13 -20.07 -14.12
C THR A 229 -12.26 -18.81 -14.16
N ILE A 230 -11.17 -18.76 -13.39
CA ILE A 230 -10.22 -17.62 -13.41
C ILE A 230 -9.52 -17.51 -14.77
N LYS A 231 -9.17 -18.63 -15.42
CA LYS A 231 -8.61 -18.62 -16.77
C LYS A 231 -9.56 -17.96 -17.76
N GLN A 232 -10.84 -18.29 -17.73
CA GLN A 232 -11.84 -17.67 -18.59
C GLN A 232 -11.95 -16.17 -18.34
N LEU A 233 -11.89 -15.73 -17.08
CA LEU A 233 -11.85 -14.31 -16.72
C LEU A 233 -10.59 -13.61 -17.23
N HIS A 234 -9.42 -14.25 -17.14
CA HIS A 234 -8.16 -13.72 -17.69
C HIS A 234 -8.24 -13.57 -19.22
N GLU A 235 -8.86 -14.52 -19.92
CA GLU A 235 -9.07 -14.43 -21.37
C GLU A 235 -9.99 -13.25 -21.73
N GLN A 236 -11.07 -13.03 -20.98
CA GLN A 236 -11.92 -11.86 -21.11
C GLN A 236 -11.17 -10.55 -20.86
N ALA A 237 -10.30 -10.50 -19.83
CA ALA A 237 -9.47 -9.34 -19.55
C ALA A 237 -8.46 -9.04 -20.68
N MET A 238 -7.93 -10.09 -21.33
CA MET A 238 -7.06 -9.94 -22.50
C MET A 238 -7.83 -9.35 -23.69
N GLN A 239 -9.05 -9.83 -23.95
CA GLN A 239 -9.94 -9.26 -24.97
C GLN A 239 -10.33 -7.81 -24.67
N PHE A 240 -10.48 -7.43 -23.39
CA PHE A 240 -10.76 -6.05 -22.99
C PHE A 240 -9.66 -5.08 -23.42
N SER A 241 -8.38 -5.47 -23.29
CA SER A 241 -7.27 -4.63 -23.78
C SER A 241 -7.34 -4.40 -25.30
N GLN A 242 -7.73 -5.41 -26.06
CA GLN A 242 -7.90 -5.30 -27.52
C GLN A 242 -9.13 -4.46 -27.89
N LEU A 243 -10.23 -4.60 -27.13
CA LEU A 243 -11.41 -3.76 -27.32
C LEU A 243 -11.10 -2.29 -27.01
N LEU A 244 -10.28 -2.03 -25.98
CA LEU A 244 -9.88 -0.68 -25.60
C LEU A 244 -9.04 0.00 -26.70
N THR A 245 -8.10 -0.71 -27.33
CA THR A 245 -7.32 -0.17 -28.45
C THR A 245 -8.20 0.07 -29.69
N HIS A 246 -9.15 -0.83 -29.96
CA HIS A 246 -10.13 -0.61 -31.02
C HIS A 246 -11.01 0.61 -30.73
N LEU A 247 -11.46 0.77 -29.49
CA LEU A 247 -12.26 1.92 -29.07
C LEU A 247 -11.47 3.23 -29.20
N ASP A 248 -10.21 3.26 -28.76
CA ASP A 248 -9.32 4.42 -28.95
C ASP A 248 -9.16 4.78 -30.44
N THR A 249 -8.95 3.77 -31.30
CA THR A 249 -8.88 3.98 -32.76
C THR A 249 -10.18 4.56 -33.31
N THR A 250 -11.33 4.03 -32.89
CA THR A 250 -12.63 4.59 -33.31
C THR A 250 -12.85 6.00 -32.79
N GLN A 251 -12.40 6.31 -31.57
CA GLN A 251 -12.49 7.65 -30.99
C GLN A 251 -11.60 8.65 -31.74
N GLN A 252 -10.40 8.23 -32.16
CA GLN A 252 -9.52 9.03 -33.01
C GLN A 252 -10.18 9.31 -34.38
N MET A 253 -10.79 8.31 -35.01
CA MET A 253 -11.52 8.48 -36.28
C MET A 253 -12.74 9.41 -36.14
N ILE A 254 -13.50 9.30 -35.05
CA ILE A 254 -14.62 10.21 -34.79
C ILE A 254 -14.10 11.64 -34.57
N THR A 255 -12.99 11.79 -33.86
CA THR A 255 -12.37 13.10 -33.61
C THR A 255 -11.86 13.73 -34.91
N SER A 256 -11.26 12.96 -35.81
CA SER A 256 -10.85 13.45 -37.13
C SER A 256 -12.06 13.84 -37.98
N SER A 257 -13.10 13.00 -38.03
CA SER A 257 -14.34 13.31 -38.74
C SER A 257 -15.03 14.56 -38.19
N LEU A 258 -15.03 14.76 -36.87
CA LEU A 258 -15.57 15.97 -36.26
C LEU A 258 -14.76 17.22 -36.65
N LYS A 259 -13.43 17.09 -36.76
CA LYS A 259 -12.56 18.16 -37.25
C LYS A 259 -12.85 18.50 -38.72
N ASP A 260 -13.06 17.49 -39.56
CA ASP A 260 -13.41 17.68 -40.98
C ASP A 260 -14.80 18.34 -41.13
N ASN A 261 -15.77 17.95 -40.30
CA ASN A 261 -17.08 18.61 -40.26
C ASN A 261 -16.96 20.08 -39.81
N ALA A 262 -16.08 20.38 -38.85
CA ALA A 262 -15.81 21.75 -38.41
C ALA A 262 -15.18 22.58 -39.54
N THR A 263 -14.22 22.03 -40.30
CA THR A 263 -13.63 22.74 -41.44
C THR A 263 -14.65 22.97 -42.57
N LEU A 264 -15.47 21.97 -42.88
CA LEU A 264 -16.59 22.11 -43.83
C LEU A 264 -17.56 23.22 -43.43
N LEU A 265 -17.94 23.29 -42.14
CA LEU A 265 -18.80 24.37 -41.64
C LEU A 265 -18.14 25.76 -41.78
N THR A 266 -16.83 25.87 -41.51
CA THR A 266 -16.12 27.15 -41.72
C THR A 266 -16.03 27.53 -43.20
N GLN A 267 -15.88 26.55 -44.10
CA GLN A 267 -15.87 26.78 -45.54
C GLN A 267 -17.26 27.21 -46.04
N VAL A 268 -18.34 26.57 -45.55
CA VAL A 268 -19.73 26.99 -45.85
C VAL A 268 -19.99 28.41 -45.34
N GLN A 269 -19.54 28.73 -44.13
CA GLN A 269 -19.67 30.08 -43.58
C GLN A 269 -18.92 31.13 -44.42
N THR A 270 -17.73 30.79 -44.91
CA THR A 270 -16.90 31.67 -45.75
C THR A 270 -17.53 31.88 -47.12
N THR A 271 -17.93 30.79 -47.79
CA THR A 271 -18.61 30.85 -49.09
C THR A 271 -19.96 31.56 -49.02
N MET A 272 -20.73 31.38 -47.94
CA MET A 272 -21.95 32.17 -47.71
C MET A 272 -21.66 33.67 -47.58
N ARG A 273 -20.57 34.05 -46.88
CA ARG A 273 -20.15 35.46 -46.76
C ARG A 273 -19.73 36.05 -48.10
N GLU A 274 -18.94 35.32 -48.88
CA GLU A 274 -18.51 35.74 -50.23
C GLU A 274 -19.71 35.88 -51.18
N ASN A 275 -20.64 34.92 -51.14
CA ASN A 275 -21.88 34.96 -51.92
C ASN A 275 -22.75 36.17 -51.52
N LEU A 276 -22.92 36.45 -50.22
CA LEU A 276 -23.63 37.63 -49.74
C LEU A 276 -22.98 38.93 -50.23
N SER A 277 -21.65 39.05 -50.14
CA SER A 277 -20.93 40.22 -50.65
C SER A 277 -21.08 40.39 -52.17
N THR A 278 -21.07 39.28 -52.92
CA THR A 278 -21.30 39.29 -54.36
C THR A 278 -22.73 39.71 -54.69
N VAL A 279 -23.72 39.22 -53.96
CA VAL A 279 -25.13 39.60 -54.10
C VAL A 279 -25.34 41.08 -53.77
N GLU A 280 -24.73 41.59 -52.69
CA GLU A 280 -24.74 43.03 -52.35
C GLU A 280 -24.12 43.88 -53.46
N GLY A 281 -22.97 43.47 -54.01
CA GLY A 281 -22.34 44.15 -55.15
C GLY A 281 -23.22 44.13 -56.41
N ASN A 282 -23.89 43.01 -56.68
CA ASN A 282 -24.85 42.91 -57.78
C ASN A 282 -26.06 43.83 -57.58
N PHE A 283 -26.62 43.91 -56.37
CA PHE A 283 -27.71 44.84 -56.04
C PHE A 283 -27.27 46.30 -56.19
N ALA A 284 -26.07 46.66 -55.74
CA ALA A 284 -25.52 48.00 -55.92
C ALA A 284 -25.38 48.37 -57.41
N ASN A 285 -24.88 47.46 -58.24
CA ASN A 285 -24.80 47.64 -59.69
C ASN A 285 -26.18 47.81 -60.35
N ILE A 286 -27.18 47.02 -59.91
CA ILE A 286 -28.56 47.15 -60.40
C ILE A 286 -29.16 48.50 -59.98
N ASP A 287 -28.97 48.92 -58.73
CA ASP A 287 -29.44 50.21 -58.23
C ASP A 287 -28.81 51.38 -59.00
N GLU A 288 -27.50 51.30 -59.28
CA GLU A 288 -26.81 52.31 -60.08
C GLU A 288 -27.35 52.38 -61.52
N ARG A 289 -27.64 51.23 -62.15
CA ARG A 289 -28.29 51.16 -63.46
C ARG A 289 -29.71 51.72 -63.43
N MET A 290 -30.49 51.41 -62.39
CA MET A 290 -31.85 51.92 -62.22
C MET A 290 -31.85 53.44 -62.07
N LYS A 291 -30.90 54.00 -61.30
CA LYS A 291 -30.69 55.44 -61.18
C LYS A 291 -30.31 56.11 -62.51
N LYS A 292 -29.51 55.45 -63.35
CA LYS A 292 -29.15 55.94 -64.70
C LYS A 292 -30.33 55.94 -65.67
N LEU A 293 -31.32 55.07 -65.47
CA LEU A 293 -32.56 55.00 -66.28
C LEU A 293 -33.67 55.91 -65.75
N GLY A 294 -33.58 56.39 -64.51
CA GLY A 294 -34.57 57.24 -63.84
C GLY A 294 -34.40 58.75 -64.04
N LYS A 295 -33.73 59.19 -65.12
CA LYS A 295 -33.65 60.59 -65.55
C LYS A 295 -34.28 60.76 -66.93
#